data_AF-A0A661JVI3-F1
#
_entry.id   AF-A0A661JVI3-F1
#
_cell.length_a   1.000
_cell.length_b   1.000
_cell.length_c   1.000
_cell.angle_alpha   90.00
_cell.angle_beta   90.00
_cell.angle_gamma   90.00
#
_symmetry.space_group_name_H-M   'P 1'
#
loop_
_entity.id
_entity.type
_entity.pdbx_description
1 polymer ?
#
loop_
_entity_poly.entity_id
_entity_poly.type
_entity_poly.pdbx_seq_one_letter_code
_entity_poly.pdbx_strand_id
1 'polypeptide(L)'
;MSSYFIHPTALVETEEIGPNTRIWAFAHVLKNAVIVSNVNIGDHCFIEGGVKIGNDVVIKNHVCLWWGITIEDKVFIGPNATFTNDKLPRAKVYRKEYDRILVREGASIGANAT
;
A
#
# COMPACT_ATOMS: atom_id res chain seq x y z
N MET A 1 9.86 20.66 11.25
CA MET A 1 8.88 19.58 11.50
C MET A 1 8.87 18.70 10.27
N SER A 2 8.90 17.37 10.43
CA SER A 2 8.79 16.47 9.28
C SER A 2 7.47 16.73 8.55
N SER A 3 7.49 16.69 7.22
CA SER A 3 6.31 16.96 6.39
C SER A 3 5.25 15.84 6.45
N TYR A 4 5.56 14.74 7.13
CA TYR A 4 4.72 13.56 7.32
C TYR A 4 4.88 13.02 8.75
N PHE A 5 3.99 12.10 9.13
CA PHE A 5 4.01 11.42 10.42
C PHE A 5 4.26 9.91 10.22
N ILE A 6 5.20 9.38 11.00
CA ILE A 6 5.46 7.93 11.11
C ILE A 6 5.29 7.57 12.59
N HIS A 7 4.42 6.61 12.86
CA HIS A 7 4.23 6.10 14.22
C HIS A 7 5.53 5.43 14.73
N PRO A 8 5.92 5.59 16.01
CA PRO A 8 7.18 5.03 16.54
C PRO A 8 7.35 3.52 16.42
N THR A 9 6.24 2.78 16.23
CA THR A 9 6.24 1.31 16.06
C THR A 9 6.05 0.86 14.61
N ALA A 10 5.99 1.78 13.66
CA ALA A 10 6.00 1.45 12.24
C ALA A 10 7.43 1.12 11.77
N LEU A 11 7.55 0.19 10.83
CA LEU A 11 8.80 -0.14 10.15
C LEU A 11 8.78 0.49 8.76
N VAL A 12 9.53 1.56 8.54
CA VAL A 12 9.49 2.30 7.28
C VAL A 12 10.90 2.38 6.70
N GLU A 13 11.10 1.72 5.57
CA GLU A 13 12.39 1.59 4.88
C GLU A 13 12.47 2.43 3.59
N THR A 14 11.34 2.96 3.10
CA THR A 14 11.34 3.85 1.94
C THR A 14 11.72 5.28 2.30
N GLU A 15 12.40 5.95 1.36
CA GLU A 15 12.75 7.37 1.45
C GLU A 15 11.75 8.25 0.67
N GLU A 16 10.88 7.65 -0.15
CA GLU A 16 9.95 8.36 -1.03
C GLU A 16 8.57 8.53 -0.36
N ILE A 17 8.51 9.46 0.59
CA ILE A 17 7.30 9.83 1.32
C ILE A 17 7.07 11.33 1.20
N GLY A 18 6.04 11.74 0.47
CA GLY A 18 5.71 13.15 0.39
C GLY A 18 4.78 13.63 1.51
N PRO A 19 4.44 14.93 1.48
CA PRO A 19 3.89 15.66 2.63
C PRO A 19 2.48 15.21 3.00
N ASN A 20 2.07 15.53 4.23
CA ASN A 20 0.77 15.22 4.83
C ASN A 20 0.44 13.72 4.93
N THR A 21 1.43 12.86 4.70
CA THR A 21 1.28 11.41 4.83
C THR A 21 1.31 10.99 6.30
N ARG A 22 0.49 10.00 6.66
CA ARG A 22 0.47 9.36 7.97
C ARG A 22 0.64 7.86 7.81
N ILE A 23 1.64 7.31 8.48
CA ILE A 23 1.91 5.88 8.56
C ILE A 23 1.73 5.43 10.01
N TRP A 24 0.74 4.59 10.25
CA TRP A 24 0.31 4.21 11.60
C TRP A 24 1.03 2.98 12.15
N ALA A 25 0.67 2.60 13.38
CA ALA A 25 1.37 1.58 14.17
C ALA A 25 1.46 0.23 13.45
N PHE A 26 2.62 -0.42 13.55
CA PHE A 26 2.84 -1.76 13.00
C PHE A 26 2.68 -1.88 11.48
N ALA A 27 2.52 -0.77 10.76
CA ALA A 27 2.68 -0.78 9.32
C ALA A 27 4.14 -1.07 8.96
N HIS A 28 4.35 -1.84 7.90
CA HIS A 28 5.67 -2.12 7.34
C HIS A 28 5.71 -1.70 5.88
N VAL A 29 6.53 -0.69 5.58
CA VAL A 29 6.70 -0.13 4.24
C VAL A 29 8.12 -0.40 3.77
N LEU A 30 8.27 -1.27 2.78
CA LEU A 30 9.58 -1.67 2.25
C LEU A 30 10.23 -0.58 1.40
N LYS A 31 11.55 -0.71 1.23
CA LYS A 31 12.34 0.15 0.35
C LYS A 31 11.78 0.14 -1.08
N ASN A 32 11.88 1.28 -1.77
CA ASN A 32 11.42 1.50 -3.15
C ASN A 32 9.90 1.55 -3.34
N ALA A 33 9.09 1.60 -2.26
CA ALA A 33 7.70 2.01 -2.35
C ALA A 33 7.62 3.53 -2.55
N VAL A 34 6.75 4.01 -3.44
CA VAL A 34 6.59 5.44 -3.74
C VAL A 34 5.26 5.92 -3.15
N ILE A 35 5.33 6.87 -2.21
CA ILE A 35 4.16 7.46 -1.55
C ILE A 35 4.13 8.95 -1.87
N VAL A 36 3.21 9.38 -2.74
CA VAL A 36 3.21 10.74 -3.28
C VAL A 36 2.83 11.78 -2.23
N SER A 37 1.55 11.98 -1.88
CA SER A 37 1.20 12.97 -0.85
C SER A 37 -0.19 12.77 -0.26
N ASN A 38 -0.39 13.25 0.96
CA ASN A 38 -1.66 13.17 1.70
C ASN A 38 -2.22 11.73 1.79
N VAL A 39 -1.32 10.75 2.02
CA VAL A 39 -1.70 9.34 2.12
C VAL A 39 -1.90 8.94 3.58
N ASN A 40 -2.95 8.18 3.87
CA ASN A 40 -3.14 7.55 5.18
C ASN A 40 -2.95 6.03 5.08
N ILE A 41 -1.88 5.51 5.67
CA ILE A 41 -1.58 4.07 5.75
C ILE A 41 -1.91 3.57 7.16
N GLY A 42 -3.01 2.83 7.28
CA GLY A 42 -3.52 2.31 8.56
C GLY A 42 -2.64 1.25 9.22
N ASP A 43 -3.01 0.89 10.44
CA ASP A 43 -2.25 -0.06 11.26
C ASP A 43 -2.10 -1.41 10.56
N HIS A 44 -0.97 -2.07 10.78
CA HIS A 44 -0.68 -3.41 10.25
C HIS A 44 -0.77 -3.53 8.71
N CYS A 45 -0.69 -2.43 7.96
CA CYS A 45 -0.55 -2.51 6.52
C CYS A 45 0.84 -3.02 6.15
N PHE A 46 0.94 -3.78 5.07
CA PHE A 46 2.21 -4.22 4.48
C PHE A 46 2.32 -3.67 3.07
N ILE A 47 3.36 -2.90 2.78
CA ILE A 47 3.58 -2.26 1.48
C ILE A 47 4.92 -2.72 0.91
N GLU A 48 4.89 -3.54 -0.14
CA GLU A 48 6.10 -4.01 -0.79
C GLU A 48 6.82 -2.93 -1.60
N GLY A 49 8.10 -3.17 -1.86
CA GLY A 49 8.88 -2.35 -2.78
C GLY A 49 8.27 -2.38 -4.18
N GLY A 50 8.31 -1.24 -4.88
CA GLY A 50 7.71 -1.12 -6.22
C GLY A 50 6.21 -0.84 -6.23
N VAL A 51 5.53 -0.80 -5.06
CA VAL A 51 4.19 -0.23 -4.95
C VAL A 51 4.25 1.28 -5.18
N LYS A 52 3.29 1.82 -5.93
CA LYS A 52 3.12 3.26 -6.14
C LYS A 52 1.77 3.72 -5.63
N ILE A 53 1.75 4.74 -4.79
CA ILE A 53 0.54 5.29 -4.16
C ILE A 53 0.46 6.78 -4.49
N GLY A 54 -0.61 7.17 -5.18
CA GLY A 54 -0.91 8.54 -5.58
C GLY A 54 -1.30 9.48 -4.44
N ASN A 55 -1.96 10.58 -4.80
CA ASN A 55 -2.40 11.62 -3.88
C ASN A 55 -3.73 11.28 -3.21
N ASP A 56 -3.96 11.78 -1.99
CA ASP A 56 -5.26 11.70 -1.31
C ASP A 56 -5.78 10.27 -1.12
N VAL A 57 -4.88 9.30 -0.97
CA VAL A 57 -5.23 7.87 -0.82
C VAL A 57 -5.43 7.49 0.64
N VAL A 58 -6.48 6.74 0.92
CA VAL A 58 -6.73 6.15 2.23
C VAL A 58 -6.65 4.63 2.15
N ILE A 59 -5.69 4.07 2.86
CA ILE A 59 -5.52 2.62 3.05
C ILE A 59 -5.85 2.31 4.50
N LYS A 60 -6.93 1.56 4.72
CA LYS A 60 -7.34 1.13 6.06
C LYS A 60 -6.54 -0.09 6.51
N ASN A 61 -6.68 -0.41 7.79
CA ASN A 61 -5.84 -1.37 8.49
C ASN A 61 -5.80 -2.76 7.83
N HIS A 62 -4.69 -3.47 8.03
CA HIS A 62 -4.48 -4.86 7.58
C HIS A 62 -4.52 -5.07 6.06
N VAL A 63 -4.27 -4.03 5.25
CA VAL A 63 -4.15 -4.17 3.79
C VAL A 63 -2.70 -4.51 3.43
N CYS A 64 -2.53 -5.54 2.60
CA CYS A 64 -1.24 -5.90 2.01
C CYS A 64 -1.22 -5.49 0.53
N LEU A 65 -0.25 -4.66 0.15
CA LEU A 65 0.02 -4.30 -1.25
C LEU A 65 1.33 -4.93 -1.71
N TRP A 66 1.25 -5.75 -2.75
CA TRP A 66 2.37 -6.49 -3.33
C TRP A 66 3.11 -5.67 -4.40
N TRP A 67 4.30 -6.12 -4.75
CA TRP A 67 5.08 -5.58 -5.86
C TRP A 67 4.22 -5.49 -7.14
N GLY A 68 4.36 -4.37 -7.85
CA GLY A 68 3.68 -4.14 -9.13
C GLY A 68 2.25 -3.57 -9.01
N ILE A 69 1.77 -3.29 -7.79
CA ILE A 69 0.51 -2.57 -7.57
C ILE A 69 0.71 -1.06 -7.74
N THR A 70 -0.16 -0.42 -8.51
CA THR A 70 -0.29 1.04 -8.62
C THR A 70 -1.67 1.46 -8.14
N ILE A 71 -1.69 2.37 -7.17
CA ILE A 71 -2.88 3.02 -6.65
C ILE A 71 -2.85 4.47 -7.11
N GLU A 72 -3.81 4.86 -7.95
CA GLU A 72 -3.97 6.24 -8.41
C GLU A 72 -4.60 7.14 -7.32
N ASP A 73 -4.82 8.40 -7.66
CA ASP A 73 -5.24 9.43 -6.72
C ASP A 73 -6.65 9.18 -6.17
N LYS A 74 -6.95 9.70 -4.97
CA LYS A 74 -8.28 9.70 -4.34
C LYS A 74 -8.89 8.31 -4.16
N VAL A 75 -8.06 7.28 -4.08
CA VAL A 75 -8.52 5.90 -3.85
C VAL A 75 -8.79 5.67 -2.37
N PHE A 76 -9.86 4.93 -2.09
CA PHE A 76 -10.15 4.38 -0.77
C PHE A 76 -10.04 2.85 -0.79
N ILE A 77 -9.26 2.29 0.13
CA ILE A 77 -9.14 0.84 0.35
C ILE A 77 -9.62 0.52 1.77
N GLY A 78 -10.74 -0.19 1.86
CA GLY A 78 -11.36 -0.61 3.11
C GLY A 78 -10.50 -1.59 3.92
N PRO A 79 -10.78 -1.73 5.23
CA PRO A 79 -9.98 -2.57 6.11
C PRO A 79 -10.04 -4.02 5.67
N ASN A 80 -8.92 -4.73 5.80
CA ASN A 80 -8.75 -6.14 5.40
C ASN A 80 -9.04 -6.42 3.91
N ALA A 81 -9.12 -5.42 3.03
CA ALA A 81 -9.14 -5.68 1.59
C ALA A 81 -7.84 -6.39 1.19
N THR A 82 -7.97 -7.47 0.43
CA THR A 82 -6.84 -8.35 0.08
C THR A 82 -6.57 -8.27 -1.42
N PHE A 83 -5.32 -8.03 -1.77
CA PHE A 83 -4.85 -8.07 -3.16
C PHE A 83 -4.13 -9.39 -3.42
N THR A 84 -4.12 -9.86 -4.67
CA THR A 84 -3.22 -10.93 -5.12
C THR A 84 -2.76 -10.67 -6.55
N ASN A 85 -1.45 -10.76 -6.79
CA ASN A 85 -0.84 -10.74 -8.12
C ASN A 85 -0.54 -12.16 -8.65
N ASP A 86 -0.90 -13.18 -7.89
CA ASP A 86 -0.93 -14.58 -8.31
C ASP A 86 -2.35 -15.15 -8.18
N LYS A 87 -3.00 -15.34 -9.32
CA LYS A 87 -4.36 -15.87 -9.38
C LYS A 87 -4.43 -17.38 -9.15
N LEU A 88 -3.30 -18.09 -9.28
CA LEU A 88 -3.23 -19.54 -9.14
C LEU A 88 -2.01 -19.94 -8.30
N PRO A 89 -1.95 -19.50 -7.02
CA PRO A 89 -0.78 -19.68 -6.19
C PRO A 89 -0.53 -21.15 -5.87
N ARG A 90 0.73 -21.57 -5.92
CA ARG A 90 1.17 -22.91 -5.50
C ARG A 90 2.48 -22.83 -4.72
N ALA A 91 2.52 -23.52 -3.58
CA ALA A 91 3.69 -23.54 -2.71
C ALA A 91 4.95 -24.00 -3.48
N LYS A 92 6.02 -23.22 -3.39
CA LYS A 92 7.31 -23.45 -4.08
C LYS A 92 7.25 -23.50 -5.60
N VAL A 93 6.17 -23.01 -6.21
CA VAL A 93 6.05 -22.86 -7.66
C VAL A 93 6.02 -21.37 -7.97
N TYR A 94 7.15 -20.86 -8.44
CA TYR A 94 7.30 -19.44 -8.74
C TYR A 94 6.93 -19.14 -10.19
N ARG A 95 6.21 -18.05 -10.40
CA ARG A 95 5.95 -17.52 -11.74
C ARG A 95 7.16 -16.71 -12.21
N LYS A 96 7.38 -16.70 -13.52
CA LYS A 96 8.40 -15.81 -14.13
C LYS A 96 8.02 -14.35 -13.96
N GLU A 97 6.71 -14.06 -14.00
CA GLU A 97 6.14 -12.73 -13.90
C GLU A 97 4.86 -12.80 -13.06
N TYR A 98 4.62 -11.73 -12.28
CA TYR A 98 3.40 -11.54 -11.50
C TYR A 98 2.52 -10.47 -12.16
N ASP A 99 1.21 -10.59 -11.99
CA ASP A 99 0.26 -9.65 -12.58
C ASP A 99 0.42 -8.27 -11.95
N ARG A 100 0.39 -7.22 -12.77
CA ARG A 100 0.31 -5.84 -12.26
C ARG A 100 -1.14 -5.49 -11.97
N ILE A 101 -1.38 -4.78 -10.87
CA ILE A 101 -2.70 -4.31 -10.48
C ILE A 101 -2.72 -2.79 -10.56
N LEU A 102 -3.75 -2.25 -11.19
CA LEU A 102 -4.02 -0.82 -11.25
C LEU A 102 -5.36 -0.55 -10.59
N VAL A 103 -5.35 0.22 -9.50
CA VAL A 103 -6.56 0.78 -8.89
C VAL A 103 -6.67 2.22 -9.35
N ARG A 104 -7.71 2.51 -10.12
CA ARG A 104 -7.87 3.79 -10.83
C ARG A 104 -8.34 4.91 -9.92
N GLU A 105 -8.11 6.15 -10.36
CA GLU A 105 -8.46 7.37 -9.63
C GLU A 105 -9.91 7.33 -9.14
N GLY A 106 -10.12 7.67 -7.87
CA GLY A 106 -11.45 7.76 -7.25
C GLY A 106 -12.13 6.43 -6.94
N ALA A 107 -11.47 5.29 -7.20
CA ALA A 107 -12.04 3.99 -6.87
C ALA A 107 -12.18 3.78 -5.35
N SER A 108 -13.20 3.00 -4.97
CA SER A 108 -13.42 2.58 -3.58
C SER A 108 -13.52 1.06 -3.50
N ILE A 109 -12.66 0.44 -2.70
CA ILE A 109 -12.65 -0.99 -2.43
C ILE A 109 -13.24 -1.21 -1.03
N GLY A 110 -14.26 -2.05 -0.92
CA GLY A 110 -14.95 -2.34 0.33
C GLY A 110 -14.10 -3.11 1.33
N ALA A 111 -14.54 -3.12 2.59
CA ALA A 111 -13.93 -3.95 3.62
C ALA A 111 -14.02 -5.44 3.25
N ASN A 112 -12.97 -6.22 3.55
CA ASN A 112 -12.87 -7.66 3.22
C ASN A 112 -13.03 -8.01 1.71
N ALA A 113 -12.96 -7.05 0.79
CA ALA A 113 -12.99 -7.35 -0.64
C ALA A 113 -11.72 -8.09 -1.09
N THR A 114 -11.85 -8.96 -2.09
CA THR A 114 -10.75 -9.71 -2.71
C THR A 114 -10.85 -9.68 -4.23
#